data_AF-A0A5N8YKP0-F1
#
_entry.id   AF-A0A5N8YKP0-F1
#
_cell.length_a   1.000
_cell.length_b   1.000
_cell.length_c   1.000
_cell.angle_alpha   90.00
_cell.angle_beta   90.00
_cell.angle_gamma   90.00
#
_symmetry.space_group_name_H-M   'P 1'
#
loop_
_entity.id
_entity.type
_entity.pdbx_description
1 polymer ?
#
loop_
_entity_poly.entity_id
_entity_poly.type
_entity_poly.pdbx_seq_one_letter_code
_entity_poly.pdbx_strand_id
1 'polypeptide(L)'
;MAQVICGATRSWWNAVVTRVLLYSCGMELKDDTTYEDILFSELDSVKNRIKASTFERCEFVSCDFREAEFMDCRFTECTFQDSDLSLVKFTQTGFTEIQFDRCKIVGVNWTTLDWKGITVVAPVEFCSCDISFSVFRGLRLPGLKVRNCKAREVDFVLCDLTGSEFVHSDLANTRFSSTKLNDCDFRESSNYIINPTENSVAGANFNFPDVLNLLSSFEIHIDKD
;
A
#
# COMPACT_ATOMS: atom_id res chain seq x y z
N MET A 1 -2.86 25.68 37.16
CA MET A 1 -1.96 24.95 38.07
C MET A 1 -2.75 23.84 38.74
N ALA A 2 -2.55 22.60 38.32
CA ALA A 2 -2.98 21.41 39.06
C ALA A 2 -1.96 20.30 38.77
N GLN A 3 -1.32 19.83 39.84
CA GLN A 3 -0.30 18.79 39.86
C GLN A 3 -0.95 17.41 39.66
N VAL A 4 -0.29 16.52 38.93
CA VAL A 4 -0.44 15.07 39.09
C VAL A 4 0.93 14.51 39.43
N ILE A 5 1.06 14.02 40.67
CA ILE A 5 2.18 13.24 41.16
C ILE A 5 1.68 11.80 41.28
N CYS A 6 2.36 10.85 40.64
CA CYS A 6 2.60 9.55 41.25
C CYS A 6 3.79 8.88 40.57
N GLY A 7 4.84 8.60 41.35
CA GLY A 7 5.94 7.72 40.98
C GLY A 7 6.00 6.52 41.94
N ALA A 8 6.41 5.36 41.43
CA ALA A 8 6.97 4.22 42.17
C ALA A 8 7.58 3.25 41.12
N THR A 9 8.92 3.25 40.92
CA THR A 9 9.96 2.34 41.48
C THR A 9 10.10 0.97 40.79
N ARG A 10 11.32 0.69 40.32
CA ARG A 10 11.81 -0.49 39.56
C ARG A 10 11.72 -1.82 40.35
N SER A 11 11.37 -2.93 39.68
CA SER A 11 12.24 -4.11 39.41
C SER A 11 11.48 -5.45 39.23
N TRP A 12 11.57 -5.98 38.00
CA TRP A 12 11.73 -7.38 37.55
C TRP A 12 10.99 -8.54 38.23
N TRP A 13 10.03 -9.15 37.50
CA TRP A 13 9.81 -10.61 37.49
C TRP A 13 9.50 -11.12 36.06
N ASN A 14 10.49 -11.81 35.49
CA ASN A 14 10.49 -12.98 34.58
C ASN A 14 9.51 -13.15 33.39
N ALA A 15 10.13 -13.18 32.20
CA ALA A 15 10.04 -14.18 31.13
C ALA A 15 8.69 -14.43 30.38
N VAL A 16 8.73 -14.07 29.09
CA VAL A 16 7.87 -14.52 27.97
C VAL A 16 6.41 -14.08 28.02
N VAL A 17 6.15 -12.77 27.97
CA VAL A 17 5.11 -12.15 27.12
C VAL A 17 5.49 -10.67 26.97
N THR A 18 6.11 -10.27 25.86
CA THR A 18 6.33 -8.84 25.55
C THR A 18 5.64 -8.49 24.24
N ARG A 19 4.30 -8.57 24.26
CA ARG A 19 3.45 -7.66 23.51
C ARG A 19 2.87 -6.75 24.56
N VAL A 20 3.40 -5.54 24.70
CA VAL A 20 2.80 -4.52 25.54
C VAL A 20 1.47 -4.17 24.86
N LEU A 21 0.39 -4.82 25.31
CA LEU A 21 -0.99 -4.48 24.97
C LEU A 21 -1.31 -3.14 25.63
N LEU A 22 -0.86 -2.03 25.04
CA LEU A 22 -1.48 -0.74 25.27
C LEU A 22 -2.82 -0.77 24.55
N TYR A 23 -3.87 -1.20 25.26
CA TYR A 23 -5.25 -1.04 24.81
C TYR A 23 -5.52 0.46 24.63
N SER A 24 -5.54 0.90 23.38
CA SER A 24 -5.56 2.28 22.91
C SER A 24 -6.96 2.90 22.91
N CYS A 25 -7.61 2.96 24.06
CA CYS A 25 -8.66 3.96 24.23
C CYS A 25 -7.99 5.32 24.50
N GLY A 26 -7.70 6.09 23.44
CA GLY A 26 -7.25 7.49 23.52
C GLY A 26 -5.77 7.78 23.27
N MET A 27 -5.04 6.93 22.56
CA MET A 27 -3.73 7.34 22.02
C MET A 27 -3.92 8.26 20.83
N GLU A 28 -3.15 9.35 20.77
CA GLU A 28 -3.05 10.23 19.61
C GLU A 28 -1.61 10.21 19.10
N LEU A 29 -1.45 10.19 17.78
CA LEU A 29 -0.14 10.34 17.15
C LEU A 29 0.35 11.78 17.31
N LYS A 30 1.61 11.92 17.69
CA LYS A 30 2.31 13.19 17.87
C LYS A 30 3.38 13.39 16.81
N ASP A 31 3.61 14.65 16.46
CA ASP A 31 4.74 15.10 15.63
C ASP A 31 6.09 14.79 16.28
N ASP A 32 7.15 14.72 15.47
CA ASP A 32 8.56 14.57 15.91
C ASP A 32 8.77 13.44 16.91
N THR A 33 8.06 12.32 16.72
CA THR A 33 8.07 11.20 17.64
C THR A 33 8.51 9.93 16.92
N THR A 34 9.30 9.11 17.59
CA THR A 34 9.66 7.77 17.14
C THR A 34 8.83 6.73 17.89
N TYR A 35 8.19 5.84 17.13
CA TYR A 35 7.40 4.72 17.61
C TYR A 35 8.08 3.44 17.12
N GLU A 36 8.39 2.53 18.04
CA GLU A 36 9.13 1.30 17.75
C GLU A 36 8.44 0.11 18.43
N ASP A 37 8.14 -0.95 17.67
CA ASP A 37 7.50 -2.18 18.16
C ASP A 37 6.14 -1.95 18.85
N ILE A 38 5.35 -1.00 18.34
CA ILE A 38 4.04 -0.60 18.89
C ILE A 38 2.89 -1.15 18.04
N LEU A 39 1.89 -1.73 18.71
CA LEU A 39 0.57 -2.03 18.16
C LEU A 39 -0.38 -0.85 18.44
N PHE A 40 -0.85 -0.21 17.38
CA PHE A 40 -1.96 0.73 17.41
C PHE A 40 -3.24 -0.01 16.99
N SER A 41 -4.22 -0.08 17.89
CA SER A 41 -5.51 -0.74 17.62
C SER A 41 -6.64 0.27 17.66
N GLU A 42 -7.55 0.24 16.70
CA GLU A 42 -8.78 1.07 16.71
C GLU A 42 -8.49 2.57 16.86
N LEU A 43 -7.34 3.03 16.34
CA LEU A 43 -6.95 4.43 16.39
C LEU A 43 -7.81 5.24 15.41
N ASP A 44 -8.56 6.21 15.92
CA ASP A 44 -9.20 7.23 15.09
C ASP A 44 -8.22 8.39 14.86
N SER A 45 -7.82 8.58 13.61
CA SER A 45 -6.94 9.66 13.15
C SER A 45 -7.45 10.27 11.86
N VAL A 46 -8.77 10.29 11.67
CA VAL A 46 -9.43 10.92 10.52
C VAL A 46 -8.99 12.38 10.43
N LYS A 47 -8.50 12.79 9.26
CA LYS A 47 -8.03 14.16 8.96
C LYS A 47 -6.88 14.66 9.86
N ASN A 48 -6.28 13.78 10.66
CA ASN A 48 -5.18 14.15 11.52
C ASN A 48 -3.92 14.40 10.66
N ARG A 49 -3.04 15.28 11.13
CA ARG A 49 -1.80 15.66 10.44
C ARG A 49 -0.62 15.34 11.33
N ILE A 50 0.24 14.43 10.89
CA ILE A 50 1.40 13.95 11.62
C ILE A 50 2.65 14.33 10.82
N LYS A 51 3.63 14.90 11.50
CA LYS A 51 4.86 15.40 10.90
C LYS A 51 6.10 14.78 11.50
N ALA A 52 7.13 14.61 10.66
CA ALA A 52 8.49 14.30 11.09
C ALA A 52 8.59 13.10 12.05
N SER A 53 7.66 12.14 11.94
CA SER A 53 7.57 11.01 12.87
C SER A 53 8.06 9.74 12.20
N THR A 54 8.64 8.85 13.01
CA THR A 54 9.22 7.59 12.55
C THR A 54 8.47 6.42 13.18
N PHE A 55 8.12 5.44 12.37
CA PHE A 55 7.44 4.21 12.77
C PHE A 55 8.30 3.03 12.32
N GLU A 56 8.76 2.23 13.27
CA GLU A 56 9.61 1.06 13.03
C GLU A 56 8.95 -0.17 13.63
N ARG A 57 8.70 -1.19 12.79
CA ARG A 57 8.07 -2.47 13.22
C ARG A 57 6.74 -2.26 13.96
N CYS A 58 5.99 -1.24 13.56
CA CYS A 58 4.67 -0.95 14.11
C CYS A 58 3.56 -1.69 13.36
N GLU A 59 2.52 -2.06 14.10
CA GLU A 59 1.28 -2.63 13.57
C GLU A 59 0.12 -1.65 13.77
N PHE A 60 -0.66 -1.39 12.73
CA PHE A 60 -1.87 -0.56 12.78
C PHE A 60 -3.08 -1.42 12.44
N VAL A 61 -3.90 -1.76 13.43
CA VAL A 61 -5.02 -2.71 13.29
C VAL A 61 -6.34 -2.00 13.50
N SER A 62 -7.24 -2.10 12.53
CA SER A 62 -8.57 -1.49 12.59
C SER A 62 -8.54 0.03 12.84
N CYS A 63 -7.51 0.71 12.34
CA CYS A 63 -7.35 2.14 12.47
C CYS A 63 -8.07 2.90 11.35
N ASP A 64 -8.45 4.14 11.63
CA ASP A 64 -9.08 5.05 10.67
C ASP A 64 -8.16 6.25 10.41
N PHE A 65 -7.57 6.26 9.22
CA PHE A 65 -6.69 7.31 8.71
C PHE A 65 -7.31 8.04 7.50
N ARG A 66 -8.64 8.01 7.35
CA ARG A 66 -9.30 8.67 6.23
C ARG A 66 -8.93 10.15 6.18
N GLU A 67 -8.48 10.60 5.02
CA GLU A 67 -8.02 11.96 4.77
C GLU A 67 -6.88 12.45 5.70
N ALA A 68 -6.20 11.56 6.43
CA ALA A 68 -5.05 11.92 7.25
C ALA A 68 -3.86 12.37 6.37
N GLU A 69 -2.94 13.14 6.95
CA GLU A 69 -1.73 13.58 6.27
C GLU A 69 -0.49 13.20 7.08
N PHE A 70 0.40 12.42 6.47
CA PHE A 70 1.74 12.14 6.99
C PHE A 70 2.74 12.96 6.16
N MET A 71 3.46 13.86 6.80
CA MET A 71 4.44 14.75 6.17
C MET A 71 5.82 14.48 6.74
N ASP A 72 6.81 14.28 5.87
CA ASP A 72 8.21 14.01 6.27
C ASP A 72 8.35 12.86 7.28
N CYS A 73 7.44 11.88 7.23
CA CYS A 73 7.46 10.73 8.13
C CYS A 73 8.28 9.57 7.53
N ARG A 74 8.57 8.55 8.34
CA ARG A 74 9.16 7.30 7.87
C ARG A 74 8.44 6.10 8.45
N PHE A 75 8.17 5.11 7.60
CA PHE A 75 7.65 3.81 8.00
C PHE A 75 8.58 2.71 7.52
N THR A 76 9.05 1.89 8.44
CA THR A 76 9.97 0.79 8.18
C THR A 76 9.43 -0.48 8.81
N GLU A 77 9.29 -1.54 8.01
CA GLU A 77 8.80 -2.85 8.46
C GLU A 77 7.43 -2.77 9.17
N CYS A 78 6.56 -1.85 8.72
CA CYS A 78 5.26 -1.63 9.34
C CYS A 78 4.15 -2.36 8.58
N THR A 79 3.09 -2.74 9.31
CA THR A 79 1.90 -3.38 8.75
C THR A 79 0.65 -2.59 9.10
N PHE A 80 -0.20 -2.35 8.10
CA PHE A 80 -1.57 -1.88 8.30
C PHE A 80 -2.53 -3.03 8.01
N GLN A 81 -3.45 -3.28 8.93
CA GLN A 81 -4.39 -4.39 8.85
C GLN A 81 -5.81 -3.90 9.12
N ASP A 82 -6.77 -4.32 8.31
CA ASP A 82 -8.20 -4.05 8.49
C ASP A 82 -8.52 -2.55 8.70
N SER A 83 -7.69 -1.67 8.14
CA SER A 83 -7.69 -0.22 8.38
C SER A 83 -8.21 0.57 7.17
N ASP A 84 -8.77 1.76 7.41
CA ASP A 84 -9.22 2.66 6.34
C ASP A 84 -8.23 3.83 6.17
N LEU A 85 -7.56 3.88 5.03
CA LEU A 85 -6.61 4.90 4.62
C LEU A 85 -7.11 5.66 3.38
N SER A 86 -8.42 5.69 3.14
CA SER A 86 -8.98 6.37 1.96
C SER A 86 -8.60 7.85 1.96
N LEU A 87 -8.11 8.34 0.82
CA LEU A 87 -7.66 9.73 0.63
C LEU A 87 -6.53 10.18 1.57
N VAL A 88 -5.82 9.26 2.23
CA VAL A 88 -4.62 9.60 3.00
C VAL A 88 -3.57 10.24 2.08
N LYS A 89 -2.81 11.19 2.62
CA LYS A 89 -1.70 11.82 1.91
C LYS A 89 -0.39 11.50 2.58
N PHE A 90 0.54 10.92 1.82
CA PHE A 90 1.91 10.70 2.25
C PHE A 90 2.81 11.68 1.51
N THR A 91 3.12 12.83 2.11
CA THR A 91 3.92 13.87 1.48
C THR A 91 5.36 13.77 1.98
N GLN A 92 6.31 13.56 1.07
CA GLN A 92 7.74 13.41 1.42
C GLN A 92 7.99 12.33 2.50
N THR A 93 7.08 11.36 2.61
CA THR A 93 7.16 10.28 3.57
C THR A 93 7.88 9.10 2.93
N GLY A 94 8.79 8.46 3.65
CA GLY A 94 9.54 7.30 3.16
C GLY A 94 8.94 5.99 3.64
N PHE A 95 8.75 5.03 2.73
CA PHE A 95 8.34 3.65 3.05
C PHE A 95 9.46 2.67 2.75
N THR A 96 9.65 1.70 3.64
CA THR A 96 10.54 0.56 3.44
C THR A 96 9.88 -0.68 4.01
N GLU A 97 9.61 -1.66 3.15
CA GLU A 97 8.97 -2.93 3.54
C GLU A 97 7.61 -2.70 4.23
N ILE A 98 6.72 -1.97 3.56
CA ILE A 98 5.36 -1.72 4.06
C ILE A 98 4.38 -2.76 3.55
N GLN A 99 3.51 -3.24 4.44
CA GLN A 99 2.45 -4.18 4.11
C GLN A 99 1.07 -3.61 4.46
N PHE A 100 0.13 -3.78 3.54
CA PHE A 100 -1.28 -3.49 3.73
C PHE A 100 -2.09 -4.76 3.54
N ASP A 101 -2.91 -5.12 4.53
CA ASP A 101 -3.73 -6.33 4.53
C ASP A 101 -5.18 -6.01 4.88
N ARG A 102 -6.12 -6.33 3.99
CA ARG A 102 -7.56 -6.02 4.13
C ARG A 102 -7.87 -4.54 4.38
N CYS A 103 -7.04 -3.64 3.86
CA CYS A 103 -7.22 -2.20 3.98
C CYS A 103 -8.06 -1.58 2.84
N LYS A 104 -8.72 -0.45 3.14
CA LYS A 104 -9.24 0.47 2.11
C LYS A 104 -8.23 1.58 1.89
N ILE A 105 -7.72 1.74 0.69
CA ILE A 105 -6.66 2.69 0.33
C ILE A 105 -7.06 3.39 -0.97
N VAL A 106 -8.27 3.95 -0.96
CA VAL A 106 -8.94 4.48 -2.14
C VAL A 106 -8.49 5.91 -2.40
N GLY A 107 -8.14 6.23 -3.65
CA GLY A 107 -7.83 7.60 -4.08
C GLY A 107 -6.51 8.16 -3.56
N VAL A 108 -5.54 7.30 -3.23
CA VAL A 108 -4.23 7.73 -2.71
C VAL A 108 -3.28 8.07 -3.85
N ASN A 109 -2.61 9.21 -3.75
CA ASN A 109 -1.54 9.58 -4.66
C ASN A 109 -0.19 9.08 -4.12
N TRP A 110 0.37 8.04 -4.72
CA TRP A 110 1.63 7.43 -4.32
C TRP A 110 2.85 8.20 -4.85
N THR A 111 2.66 9.11 -5.81
CA THR A 111 3.76 9.89 -6.37
C THR A 111 4.32 10.94 -5.41
N THR A 112 3.65 11.19 -4.28
CA THR A 112 4.07 12.18 -3.27
C THR A 112 4.99 11.62 -2.20
N LEU A 113 5.13 10.29 -2.13
CA LEU A 113 6.11 9.62 -1.26
C LEU A 113 7.55 9.99 -1.66
N ASP A 114 8.45 9.92 -0.70
CA ASP A 114 9.88 10.00 -0.99
C ASP A 114 10.40 8.65 -1.46
N TRP A 115 10.47 8.48 -2.78
CA TRP A 115 11.02 7.29 -3.43
C TRP A 115 12.55 7.29 -3.50
N LYS A 116 13.22 8.35 -3.04
CA LYS A 116 14.69 8.43 -3.08
C LYS A 116 15.29 7.48 -2.04
N GLY A 117 16.26 6.68 -2.46
CA GLY A 117 17.00 5.78 -1.56
C GLY A 117 16.32 4.45 -1.27
N ILE A 118 15.14 4.17 -1.85
CA ILE A 118 14.55 2.83 -1.84
C ILE A 118 15.40 1.92 -2.72
N THR A 119 16.15 1.03 -2.07
CA THR A 119 17.05 0.05 -2.72
C THR A 119 16.45 -1.37 -2.72
N VAL A 120 15.36 -1.57 -1.99
CA VAL A 120 14.66 -2.85 -1.89
C VAL A 120 13.76 -3.11 -3.10
N VAL A 121 13.70 -4.37 -3.51
CA VAL A 121 12.70 -4.87 -4.46
C VAL A 121 11.37 -5.03 -3.71
N ALA A 122 10.24 -4.72 -4.35
CA ALA A 122 8.90 -4.82 -3.75
C ALA A 122 8.71 -3.97 -2.46
N PRO A 123 8.92 -2.64 -2.51
CA PRO A 123 8.86 -1.80 -1.30
C PRO A 123 7.46 -1.71 -0.66
N VAL A 124 6.42 -2.09 -1.40
CA VAL A 124 5.02 -1.99 -1.00
C VAL A 124 4.28 -3.27 -1.40
N GLU A 125 3.49 -3.82 -0.47
CA GLU A 125 2.64 -4.99 -0.71
C GLU A 125 1.19 -4.68 -0.29
N PHE A 126 0.25 -4.99 -1.19
CA PHE A 126 -1.19 -4.93 -0.94
C PHE A 126 -1.79 -6.33 -1.04
N CYS A 127 -2.44 -6.77 0.03
CA CYS A 127 -3.15 -8.04 0.10
C CYS A 127 -4.61 -7.80 0.49
N SER A 128 -5.54 -8.26 -0.35
CA SER A 128 -6.99 -8.12 -0.09
C SER A 128 -7.46 -6.68 0.13
N CYS A 129 -6.80 -5.71 -0.52
CA CYS A 129 -7.10 -4.28 -0.37
C CYS A 129 -8.05 -3.75 -1.44
N ASP A 130 -8.75 -2.65 -1.15
CA ASP A 130 -9.32 -1.78 -2.19
C ASP A 130 -8.36 -0.60 -2.43
N ILE A 131 -7.62 -0.62 -3.54
CA ILE A 131 -6.69 0.45 -3.94
C ILE A 131 -7.26 1.31 -5.07
N SER A 132 -8.58 1.26 -5.32
CA SER A 132 -9.21 1.92 -6.46
C SER A 132 -8.90 3.42 -6.50
N PHE A 133 -8.79 3.98 -7.70
CA PHE A 133 -8.46 5.40 -7.95
C PHE A 133 -7.07 5.84 -7.45
N SER A 134 -6.19 4.91 -7.06
CA SER A 134 -4.82 5.24 -6.69
C SER A 134 -3.99 5.71 -7.90
N VAL A 135 -3.01 6.57 -7.64
CA VAL A 135 -2.11 7.12 -8.68
C VAL A 135 -0.67 6.70 -8.40
N PHE A 136 -0.08 5.92 -9.30
CA PHE A 136 1.32 5.45 -9.25
C PHE A 136 2.17 6.00 -10.40
N ARG A 137 1.61 6.88 -11.23
CA ARG A 137 2.17 7.31 -12.51
C ARG A 137 3.67 7.63 -12.45
N GLY A 138 4.44 7.04 -13.37
CA GLY A 138 5.86 7.31 -13.55
C GLY A 138 6.78 6.68 -12.50
N LEU A 139 6.26 5.91 -11.55
CA LEU A 139 7.07 5.30 -10.50
C LEU A 139 7.82 4.07 -10.97
N ARG A 140 8.98 3.82 -10.35
CA ARG A 140 9.76 2.59 -10.52
C ARG A 140 9.52 1.67 -9.33
N LEU A 141 8.69 0.66 -9.51
CA LEU A 141 8.24 -0.27 -8.47
C LEU A 141 8.41 -1.73 -8.93
N PRO A 142 9.64 -2.19 -9.22
CA PRO A 142 9.86 -3.58 -9.57
C PRO A 142 9.46 -4.49 -8.40
N GLY A 143 8.72 -5.56 -8.73
CA GLY A 143 8.20 -6.51 -7.74
C GLY A 143 7.04 -5.99 -6.88
N LEU A 144 6.35 -4.90 -7.26
CA LEU A 144 5.14 -4.46 -6.56
C LEU A 144 4.15 -5.63 -6.44
N LYS A 145 3.53 -5.80 -5.27
CA LYS A 145 2.56 -6.87 -5.04
C LYS A 145 1.16 -6.30 -4.83
N VAL A 146 0.24 -6.67 -5.70
CA VAL A 146 -1.19 -6.35 -5.65
C VAL A 146 -1.97 -7.66 -5.75
N ARG A 147 -2.29 -8.27 -4.62
CA ARG A 147 -2.86 -9.62 -4.57
C ARG A 147 -4.25 -9.62 -3.98
N ASN A 148 -5.20 -10.28 -4.65
CA ASN A 148 -6.60 -10.35 -4.21
C ASN A 148 -7.25 -8.96 -4.03
N CYS A 149 -6.77 -7.96 -4.77
CA CYS A 149 -7.17 -6.57 -4.55
C CYS A 149 -8.29 -6.15 -5.51
N LYS A 150 -9.11 -5.21 -5.07
CA LYS A 150 -9.88 -4.36 -5.98
C LYS A 150 -9.00 -3.18 -6.38
N ALA A 151 -8.53 -3.19 -7.61
CA ALA A 151 -7.60 -2.22 -8.15
C ALA A 151 -8.20 -1.58 -9.41
N ARG A 152 -9.38 -0.95 -9.26
CA ARG A 152 -10.10 -0.32 -10.37
C ARG A 152 -9.68 1.13 -10.56
N GLU A 153 -9.65 1.58 -11.81
CA GLU A 153 -9.33 2.97 -12.16
C GLU A 153 -7.98 3.46 -11.58
N VAL A 154 -7.01 2.56 -11.45
CA VAL A 154 -5.66 2.89 -10.96
C VAL A 154 -4.83 3.45 -12.13
N ASP A 155 -4.00 4.48 -11.88
CA ASP A 155 -3.09 5.04 -12.90
C ASP A 155 -1.66 4.47 -12.73
N PHE A 156 -1.31 3.49 -13.56
CA PHE A 156 0.04 2.92 -13.67
C PHE A 156 0.83 3.43 -14.89
N VAL A 157 0.37 4.50 -15.55
CA VAL A 157 1.01 5.03 -16.77
C VAL A 157 2.46 5.41 -16.51
N LEU A 158 3.35 5.12 -17.46
CA LEU A 158 4.80 5.38 -17.38
C LEU A 158 5.54 4.65 -16.25
N CYS A 159 4.95 3.66 -15.59
CA CYS A 159 5.62 2.94 -14.50
C CYS A 159 6.63 1.90 -15.01
N ASP A 160 7.62 1.59 -14.17
CA ASP A 160 8.40 0.36 -14.28
C ASP A 160 7.90 -0.61 -13.21
N LEU A 161 7.15 -1.62 -13.64
CA LEU A 161 6.53 -2.65 -12.78
C LEU A 161 7.16 -4.02 -13.02
N THR A 162 8.38 -4.09 -13.55
CA THR A 162 9.02 -5.37 -13.89
C THR A 162 8.95 -6.37 -12.73
N GLY A 163 8.47 -7.58 -13.01
CA GLY A 163 8.32 -8.66 -12.01
C GLY A 163 7.21 -8.44 -10.97
N SER A 164 6.31 -7.47 -11.17
CA SER A 164 5.20 -7.19 -10.25
C SER A 164 4.08 -8.23 -10.35
N GLU A 165 3.29 -8.35 -9.30
CA GLU A 165 2.18 -9.29 -9.20
C GLU A 165 0.85 -8.55 -9.09
N PHE A 166 -0.13 -8.99 -9.88
CA PHE A 166 -1.52 -8.50 -9.89
C PHE A 166 -2.53 -9.64 -9.66
N VAL A 167 -2.08 -10.75 -9.07
CA VAL A 167 -2.81 -12.03 -9.01
C VAL A 167 -4.15 -11.87 -8.27
N HIS A 168 -5.21 -12.50 -8.79
CA HIS A 168 -6.59 -12.44 -8.26
C HIS A 168 -7.16 -11.02 -8.11
N SER A 169 -6.62 -10.02 -8.82
CA SER A 169 -7.05 -8.64 -8.66
C SER A 169 -8.00 -8.20 -9.78
N ASP A 170 -8.97 -7.38 -9.42
CA ASP A 170 -9.87 -6.74 -10.38
C ASP A 170 -9.29 -5.41 -10.86
N LEU A 171 -8.90 -5.38 -12.14
CA LEU A 171 -8.19 -4.28 -12.79
C LEU A 171 -9.09 -3.44 -13.71
N ALA A 172 -10.41 -3.46 -13.51
CA ALA A 172 -11.34 -2.72 -14.36
C ALA A 172 -10.97 -1.24 -14.49
N ASN A 173 -10.86 -0.76 -15.73
CA ASN A 173 -10.49 0.63 -16.08
C ASN A 173 -9.13 1.10 -15.55
N THR A 174 -8.26 0.19 -15.10
CA THR A 174 -6.90 0.53 -14.71
C THR A 174 -6.05 0.81 -15.94
N ARG A 175 -5.23 1.86 -15.85
CA ARG A 175 -4.53 2.43 -16.99
C ARG A 175 -3.08 1.96 -17.03
N PHE A 176 -2.76 1.17 -18.05
CA PHE A 176 -1.40 0.79 -18.42
C PHE A 176 -1.07 1.38 -19.80
N SER A 177 -0.18 2.38 -19.85
CA SER A 177 0.34 2.92 -21.10
C SER A 177 1.78 3.34 -20.91
N SER A 178 2.65 3.02 -21.88
CA SER A 178 4.10 3.21 -21.76
C SER A 178 4.68 2.59 -20.48
N THR A 179 4.12 1.46 -20.05
CA THR A 179 4.43 0.80 -18.77
C THR A 179 5.26 -0.46 -19.02
N LYS A 180 6.28 -0.68 -18.17
CA LYS A 180 7.03 -1.95 -18.21
C LYS A 180 6.35 -2.99 -17.35
N LEU A 181 5.84 -4.02 -18.01
CA LEU A 181 5.12 -5.14 -17.42
C LEU A 181 5.86 -6.47 -17.66
N ASN A 182 7.16 -6.41 -17.92
CA ASN A 182 7.98 -7.60 -18.13
C ASN A 182 7.93 -8.49 -16.89
N ASP A 183 7.80 -9.79 -17.12
CA ASP A 183 7.78 -10.82 -16.07
C ASP A 183 6.68 -10.61 -15.00
N CYS A 184 5.66 -9.78 -15.29
CA CYS A 184 4.54 -9.56 -14.38
C CYS A 184 3.61 -10.77 -14.32
N ASP A 185 2.95 -10.96 -13.18
CA ASP A 185 1.95 -12.01 -13.01
C ASP A 185 0.54 -11.44 -12.94
N PHE A 186 -0.26 -11.64 -13.98
CA PHE A 186 -1.67 -11.27 -14.06
C PHE A 186 -2.59 -12.49 -13.89
N ARG A 187 -2.08 -13.62 -13.40
CA ARG A 187 -2.91 -14.82 -13.29
C ARG A 187 -4.09 -14.61 -12.36
N GLU A 188 -5.24 -15.13 -12.77
CA GLU A 188 -6.53 -15.02 -12.08
C GLU A 188 -7.00 -13.58 -11.83
N SER A 189 -6.30 -12.58 -12.39
CA SER A 189 -6.78 -11.20 -12.42
C SER A 189 -7.83 -11.04 -13.52
N SER A 190 -8.71 -10.06 -13.37
CA SER A 190 -9.84 -9.84 -14.27
C SER A 190 -9.91 -8.39 -14.75
N ASN A 191 -10.60 -8.16 -15.87
CA ASN A 191 -10.94 -6.82 -16.39
C ASN A 191 -9.74 -5.92 -16.73
N TYR A 192 -8.53 -6.45 -16.80
CA TYR A 192 -7.40 -5.71 -17.33
C TYR A 192 -7.56 -5.49 -18.84
N ILE A 193 -7.19 -4.30 -19.30
CA ILE A 193 -7.02 -3.98 -20.71
C ILE A 193 -5.59 -3.47 -20.86
N ILE A 194 -4.74 -4.29 -21.48
CA ILE A 194 -3.33 -3.97 -21.67
C ILE A 194 -3.04 -4.04 -23.15
N ASN A 195 -2.68 -2.90 -23.74
CA ASN A 195 -2.22 -2.86 -25.12
C ASN A 195 -0.74 -3.30 -25.19
N PRO A 196 -0.41 -4.48 -25.76
CA PRO A 196 0.96 -4.96 -25.85
C PRO A 196 1.84 -4.15 -26.83
N THR A 197 1.26 -3.26 -27.67
CA THR A 197 2.05 -2.36 -28.52
C THR A 197 2.53 -1.10 -27.79
N GLU A 198 1.89 -0.76 -26.66
CA GLU A 198 2.23 0.41 -25.84
C GLU A 198 3.00 0.04 -24.57
N ASN A 199 2.97 -1.23 -24.17
CA ASN A 199 3.53 -1.72 -22.92
C ASN A 199 4.44 -2.92 -23.20
N SER A 200 5.55 -3.04 -22.47
CA SER A 200 6.41 -4.21 -22.61
C SER A 200 5.89 -5.34 -21.72
N VAL A 201 5.47 -6.45 -22.33
CA VAL A 201 4.82 -7.59 -21.63
C VAL A 201 5.61 -8.90 -21.75
N ALA A 202 6.89 -8.83 -22.12
CA ALA A 202 7.69 -10.04 -22.32
C ALA A 202 7.81 -10.82 -21.00
N GLY A 203 7.52 -12.12 -21.01
CA GLY A 203 7.55 -12.97 -19.82
C GLY A 203 6.34 -12.82 -18.89
N ALA A 204 5.40 -11.92 -19.18
CA ALA A 204 4.21 -11.75 -18.35
C ALA A 204 3.26 -12.94 -18.46
N ASN A 205 2.67 -13.33 -17.32
CA ASN A 205 1.77 -14.47 -17.19
C ASN A 205 0.31 -14.01 -17.19
N PHE A 206 -0.55 -14.66 -17.98
CA PHE A 206 -1.98 -14.37 -18.09
C PHE A 206 -2.79 -15.68 -18.10
N ASN A 207 -4.08 -15.62 -17.76
CA ASN A 207 -5.00 -16.76 -17.87
C ASN A 207 -5.92 -16.64 -19.09
N PHE A 208 -6.31 -17.79 -19.65
CA PHE A 208 -7.51 -17.86 -20.49
C PHE A 208 -8.77 -17.85 -19.61
N PRO A 209 -9.88 -17.19 -20.01
CA PRO A 209 -10.06 -16.43 -21.25
C PRO A 209 -9.58 -14.98 -21.20
N ASP A 210 -9.23 -14.43 -20.02
CA ASP A 210 -8.95 -13.00 -19.84
C ASP A 210 -7.78 -12.46 -20.67
N VAL A 211 -6.82 -13.29 -21.06
CA VAL A 211 -5.73 -12.94 -21.98
C VAL A 211 -6.24 -12.40 -23.33
N LEU A 212 -7.47 -12.73 -23.73
CA LEU A 212 -8.10 -12.15 -24.93
C LEU A 212 -8.26 -10.63 -24.83
N ASN A 213 -8.29 -10.06 -23.62
CA ASN A 213 -8.33 -8.60 -23.44
C ASN A 213 -7.06 -7.91 -23.95
N LEU A 214 -5.94 -8.63 -24.16
CA LEU A 214 -4.75 -8.07 -24.82
C LEU A 214 -4.98 -7.78 -26.31
N LEU A 215 -5.95 -8.47 -26.91
CA LEU A 215 -6.30 -8.33 -28.32
C LEU A 215 -7.25 -7.13 -28.57
N SER A 216 -7.80 -6.54 -27.51
CA SER A 216 -8.81 -5.48 -27.64
C SER A 216 -8.29 -4.22 -28.33
N SER A 217 -6.97 -4.03 -28.40
CA SER A 217 -6.34 -2.90 -29.10
C SER A 217 -6.25 -3.08 -30.61
N PHE A 218 -6.50 -4.27 -31.16
CA PHE A 218 -6.22 -4.57 -32.58
C PHE A 218 -7.42 -4.37 -33.53
N GLU A 219 -8.56 -3.82 -33.09
CA GLU A 219 -9.75 -3.61 -33.94
C GLU A 219 -10.15 -4.86 -34.76
N ILE A 220 -10.00 -6.04 -34.17
CA ILE A 220 -10.29 -7.34 -34.80
C ILE A 220 -11.58 -7.97 -34.28
N HIS A 221 -12.16 -8.85 -35.08
CA HIS A 221 -13.30 -9.69 -34.69
C HIS A 221 -12.78 -11.01 -34.07
N ILE A 222 -13.33 -11.37 -32.91
CA ILE A 222 -13.03 -12.62 -32.21
C ILE A 222 -14.34 -13.41 -32.12
N ASP A 223 -14.44 -14.50 -32.88
CA ASP A 223 -15.55 -15.44 -32.77
C ASP A 223 -15.39 -16.21 -31.45
N LYS A 224 -16.48 -16.35 -30.70
CA LYS A 224 -16.55 -17.20 -29.51
C LYS A 224 -17.32 -18.44 -29.92
N ASP A 225 -16.66 -19.60 -29.89
CA ASP A 225 -17.28 -20.92 -30.09
C ASP A 225 -18.38 -21.19 -29.05
#